data_AF-A0A8T7DKI5-F1
#
_entry.id   AF-A0A8T7DKI5-F1
#
_cell.length_a   1.000
_cell.length_b   1.000
_cell.length_c   1.000
_cell.angle_alpha   90.00
_cell.angle_beta   90.00
_cell.angle_gamma   90.00
#
_symmetry.space_group_name_H-M   'P 1'
#
loop_
_entity.id
_entity.type
_entity.pdbx_description
1 polymer ?
#
loop_
_entity_poly.entity_id
_entity_poly.type
_entity_poly.pdbx_seq_one_letter_code
_entity_poly.pdbx_strand_id
1 'polypeptide(L)'
;MNTKLTVLGLVSLALLSGSAFSSPAEYEKYYLQRGPMPFEVLDINGDGVITAQEHATVRSERQATRAKAGYRMRNARRPPAIEQADLDGSGAISRNELSAWQSRRFQQRW
;
A
#
# COMPACT_ATOMS: atom_id res chain seq x y z
N MET A 1 20.22 -37.49 -2.97
CA MET A 1 18.74 -37.36 -2.92
C MET A 1 18.45 -35.92 -2.58
N ASN A 2 17.97 -35.15 -3.55
CA ASN A 2 17.94 -33.68 -3.47
C ASN A 2 16.71 -33.22 -2.71
N THR A 3 16.95 -32.44 -1.65
CA THR A 3 15.97 -31.91 -0.71
C THR A 3 15.05 -30.89 -1.38
N LYS A 4 13.74 -31.14 -1.38
CA LYS A 4 12.74 -30.14 -1.71
C LYS A 4 12.32 -29.45 -0.41
N LEU A 5 13.01 -28.37 -0.02
CA LEU A 5 12.52 -27.44 0.99
C LEU A 5 11.39 -26.61 0.36
N THR A 6 10.14 -26.87 0.77
CA THR A 6 9.02 -25.97 0.54
C THR A 6 9.18 -24.75 1.44
N VAL A 7 9.65 -23.64 0.87
CA VAL A 7 9.58 -22.31 1.50
C VAL A 7 8.11 -21.88 1.47
N LEU A 8 7.37 -22.19 2.54
CA LEU A 8 6.08 -21.59 2.83
C LEU A 8 6.34 -20.11 3.13
N GLY A 9 5.72 -19.25 2.33
CA GLY A 9 5.89 -17.80 2.38
C GLY A 9 5.59 -17.23 3.77
N LEU A 10 6.66 -16.81 4.43
CA LEU A 10 6.66 -15.74 5.41
C LEU A 10 7.72 -14.76 4.93
N VAL A 11 7.32 -13.77 4.14
CA VAL A 11 8.13 -12.57 3.98
C VAL A 11 7.96 -11.79 5.28
N SER A 12 8.63 -12.26 6.32
CA SER A 12 8.92 -11.49 7.52
C SER A 12 10.07 -10.56 7.15
N LEU A 13 9.75 -9.44 6.50
CA LEU A 13 10.68 -8.33 6.37
C LEU A 13 10.59 -7.50 7.66
N ALA A 14 11.21 -8.03 8.71
CA ALA A 14 11.52 -7.27 9.90
C ALA A 14 12.71 -6.34 9.58
N LEU A 15 12.44 -5.07 9.35
CA LEU A 15 13.44 -4.02 9.51
C LEU A 15 12.90 -3.00 10.52
N LEU A 16 13.65 -2.91 11.62
CA LEU A 16 13.34 -2.15 12.82
C LEU A 16 13.39 -0.64 12.58
N SER A 17 12.29 0.06 12.83
CA SER A 17 12.28 1.40 13.43
C SER A 17 10.96 1.65 14.18
N GLY A 18 11.08 1.84 15.50
CA GLY A 18 10.15 2.54 16.41
C GLY A 18 8.62 2.40 16.28
N SER A 19 8.02 1.74 17.29
CA SER A 19 6.62 1.88 17.74
C SER A 19 5.48 1.42 16.81
N ALA A 20 5.33 0.10 16.69
CA ALA A 20 4.06 -0.62 16.90
C ALA A 20 4.25 -2.00 16.27
N PHE A 21 4.17 -3.04 17.08
CA PHE A 21 3.98 -4.40 16.57
C PHE A 21 2.53 -4.48 16.09
N SER A 22 2.21 -3.80 14.98
CA SER A 22 0.88 -3.91 14.37
C SER A 22 0.74 -5.33 13.87
N SER A 23 -0.20 -6.07 14.46
CA SER A 23 -0.40 -7.47 14.10
C SER A 23 -0.74 -7.58 12.61
N PRO A 24 -0.43 -8.70 11.94
CA PRO A 24 -0.83 -8.92 10.54
C PRO A 24 -2.34 -8.66 10.28
N ALA A 25 -3.18 -8.88 11.29
CA ALA A 25 -4.62 -8.61 11.24
C ALA A 25 -4.97 -7.11 11.19
N GLU A 26 -4.15 -6.22 11.75
CA GLU A 26 -4.39 -4.77 11.69
C GLU A 26 -4.16 -4.22 10.28
N TYR A 27 -3.13 -4.70 9.58
CA TYR A 27 -2.88 -4.34 8.18
C TYR A 27 -4.00 -4.81 7.25
N GLU A 28 -4.54 -6.00 7.53
CA GLU A 28 -5.66 -6.57 6.77
C GLU A 28 -6.91 -5.66 6.83
N LYS A 29 -7.18 -5.04 7.98
CA LYS A 29 -8.26 -4.06 8.14
C LYS A 29 -8.11 -2.88 7.17
N TYR A 30 -6.91 -2.32 7.04
CA TYR A 30 -6.65 -1.21 6.11
C TYR A 30 -6.84 -1.62 4.65
N TYR A 31 -6.50 -2.85 4.28
CA TYR A 31 -6.69 -3.36 2.93
C TYR A 31 -8.15 -3.59 2.55
N LEU A 32 -8.95 -4.05 3.51
CA LEU A 32 -10.38 -4.26 3.31
C LEU A 32 -11.16 -2.94 3.28
N GLN A 33 -10.70 -1.92 4.04
CA GLN A 33 -11.34 -0.62 4.10
C GLN A 33 -11.50 0.01 2.71
N ARG A 34 -12.67 0.59 2.47
CA ARG A 34 -12.95 1.39 1.27
C ARG A 34 -12.43 2.80 1.49
N GLY A 35 -11.68 3.32 0.51
CA GLY A 35 -11.14 4.68 0.55
C GLY A 35 -9.61 4.75 0.43
N PRO A 36 -9.05 5.95 0.66
CA PRO A 36 -7.61 6.16 0.79
C PRO A 36 -7.04 5.38 1.98
N MET A 37 -5.77 4.98 1.88
CA MET A 37 -5.03 4.37 2.98
C MET A 37 -4.19 5.46 3.67
N PRO A 38 -3.93 5.31 4.98
CA PRO A 38 -3.04 6.22 5.70
C PRO A 38 -1.61 6.11 5.15
N PHE A 39 -0.83 7.17 5.33
CA PHE A 39 0.54 7.27 4.83
C PHE A 39 1.42 6.15 5.42
N GLU A 40 1.25 5.89 6.71
CA GLU A 40 1.97 4.89 7.50
C GLU A 40 1.76 3.45 7.01
N VAL A 41 0.70 3.21 6.23
CA VAL A 41 0.42 1.91 5.61
C VAL A 41 1.03 1.79 4.22
N LEU A 42 1.37 2.93 3.60
CA LEU A 42 1.98 3.00 2.28
C LEU A 42 3.51 3.05 2.36
N ASP A 43 4.05 3.75 3.35
CA ASP A 43 5.47 3.83 3.69
C ASP A 43 5.87 2.57 4.49
N ILE A 44 6.31 1.54 3.78
CA ILE A 44 6.66 0.24 4.37
C ILE A 44 7.97 0.34 5.16
N ASN A 45 8.93 1.12 4.65
CA ASN A 45 10.27 1.19 5.21
C ASN A 45 10.41 2.26 6.32
N GLY A 46 9.44 3.17 6.44
CA GLY A 46 9.40 4.23 7.44
C GLY A 46 10.34 5.41 7.16
N ASP A 47 10.74 5.63 5.92
CA ASP A 47 11.68 6.70 5.52
C ASP A 47 10.99 8.06 5.31
N GLY A 48 9.67 8.11 5.43
CA GLY A 48 8.88 9.34 5.32
C GLY A 48 8.54 9.72 3.88
N VAL A 49 8.82 8.87 2.90
CA VAL A 49 8.36 8.99 1.52
C VAL A 49 7.73 7.68 1.04
N ILE A 50 6.89 7.75 0.00
CA ILE A 50 6.31 6.55 -0.61
C ILE A 50 6.88 6.41 -2.01
N THR A 51 7.71 5.39 -2.20
CA THR A 51 8.28 5.10 -3.51
C THR A 51 7.28 4.37 -4.42
N ALA A 52 7.58 4.36 -5.73
CA ALA A 52 6.80 3.59 -6.70
C ALA A 52 6.71 2.10 -6.34
N GLN A 53 7.79 1.53 -5.81
CA GLN A 53 7.88 0.13 -5.42
C GLN A 53 7.01 -0.19 -4.21
N GLU A 54 7.02 0.66 -3.19
CA GLU A 54 6.18 0.49 -2.00
C GLU A 54 4.71 0.63 -2.34
N HIS A 55 4.36 1.66 -3.10
CA HIS A 55 2.99 1.81 -3.59
C HIS A 55 2.54 0.59 -4.41
N ALA A 56 3.37 0.07 -5.32
CA ALA A 56 3.03 -1.13 -6.09
C ALA A 56 2.82 -2.37 -5.20
N THR A 57 3.66 -2.53 -4.18
CA THR A 57 3.61 -3.64 -3.22
C THR A 57 2.30 -3.60 -2.43
N VAL A 58 2.03 -2.47 -1.76
CA VAL A 58 0.81 -2.27 -0.97
C VAL A 58 -0.45 -2.42 -1.82
N ARG A 59 -0.42 -1.97 -3.07
CA ARG A 59 -1.56 -2.13 -4.00
C ARG A 59 -1.80 -3.59 -4.35
N SER A 60 -0.73 -4.35 -4.62
CA SER A 60 -0.80 -5.79 -4.92
C SER A 60 -1.38 -6.55 -3.73
N GLU A 61 -0.87 -6.29 -2.52
CA GLU A 61 -1.36 -6.91 -1.29
C GLU A 61 -2.83 -6.58 -1.04
N ARG A 62 -3.21 -5.30 -1.14
CA ARG A 62 -4.61 -4.87 -1.03
C ARG A 62 -5.50 -5.61 -2.03
N GLN A 63 -5.04 -5.78 -3.27
CA GLN A 63 -5.78 -6.50 -4.30
C GLN A 63 -5.94 -7.99 -3.96
N ALA A 64 -4.87 -8.64 -3.50
CA ALA A 64 -4.90 -10.04 -3.10
C ALA A 64 -5.85 -10.25 -1.90
N THR A 65 -5.75 -9.42 -0.87
CA THR A 65 -6.61 -9.47 0.32
C THR A 65 -8.08 -9.26 -0.03
N ARG A 66 -8.39 -8.28 -0.88
CA ARG A 66 -9.76 -8.02 -1.34
C ARG A 66 -10.31 -9.14 -2.20
N ALA A 67 -9.49 -9.75 -3.05
CA ALA A 67 -9.89 -10.90 -3.84
C ALA A 67 -10.23 -12.10 -2.94
N LYS A 68 -9.39 -12.38 -1.93
CA LYS A 68 -9.65 -13.41 -0.91
C LYS A 68 -10.95 -13.15 -0.13
N ALA A 69 -11.22 -11.90 0.20
CA ALA A 69 -12.44 -11.49 0.89
C ALA A 69 -13.69 -11.35 -0.03
N GLY A 70 -13.61 -11.76 -1.30
CA GLY A 70 -14.76 -11.77 -2.22
C GLY A 70 -15.20 -10.40 -2.76
N TYR A 71 -14.35 -9.37 -2.66
CA TYR A 71 -14.67 -8.04 -3.21
C TYR A 71 -14.67 -8.04 -4.73
N ARG A 72 -15.62 -7.34 -5.33
CA ARG A 72 -15.70 -7.15 -6.80
C ARG A 72 -14.61 -6.18 -7.27
N MET A 73 -13.66 -6.68 -8.05
CA MET A 73 -12.46 -5.95 -8.49
C MET A 73 -12.69 -5.03 -9.71
N ARG A 74 -13.71 -4.16 -9.65
CA ARG A 74 -14.17 -3.32 -10.77
C ARG A 74 -13.10 -2.43 -11.42
N ASN A 75 -12.10 -1.97 -10.65
CA ASN A 75 -11.04 -1.06 -11.11
C ASN A 75 -9.63 -1.64 -10.99
N ALA A 76 -9.49 -2.98 -10.97
CA ALA A 76 -8.15 -3.60 -10.88
C ALA A 76 -7.25 -3.26 -12.08
N ARG A 77 -7.84 -2.97 -13.24
CA ARG A 77 -7.12 -2.80 -14.51
C ARG A 77 -6.66 -1.38 -14.81
N ARG A 78 -7.12 -0.38 -14.04
CA ARG A 78 -6.75 1.03 -14.24
C ARG A 78 -6.40 1.67 -12.89
N PRO A 79 -5.19 1.41 -12.36
CA PRO A 79 -4.76 2.00 -11.11
C PRO A 79 -4.63 3.52 -11.27
N PRO A 80 -4.90 4.30 -10.21
CA PRO A 80 -4.43 5.68 -10.16
C PRO A 80 -2.89 5.65 -10.24
N ALA A 81 -2.33 6.43 -11.17
CA ALA A 81 -0.88 6.53 -11.28
C ALA A 81 -0.33 7.36 -10.12
N ILE A 82 0.75 6.88 -9.52
CA ILE A 82 1.59 7.60 -8.55
C ILE A 82 2.08 8.93 -9.11
N GLU A 83 2.32 8.99 -10.42
CA GLU A 83 2.65 10.20 -11.19
C GLU A 83 1.59 11.31 -11.07
N GLN A 84 0.34 10.98 -10.70
CA GLN A 84 -0.70 11.99 -10.47
C GLN A 84 -0.64 12.59 -9.06
N ALA A 85 0.04 11.91 -8.15
CA ALA A 85 0.20 12.30 -6.76
C ALA A 85 1.54 12.98 -6.50
N ASP A 86 2.60 12.57 -7.21
CA ASP A 86 3.90 13.25 -7.26
C ASP A 86 3.76 14.59 -8.00
N LEU A 87 3.79 15.70 -7.24
CA LEU A 87 3.57 17.04 -7.77
C LEU A 87 4.88 17.77 -8.03
N ASP A 88 5.93 17.42 -7.29
CA ASP A 88 7.25 18.03 -7.40
C ASP A 88 8.19 17.29 -8.37
N GLY A 89 7.80 16.10 -8.84
CA GLY A 89 8.55 15.30 -9.80
C GLY A 89 9.75 14.59 -9.17
N SER A 90 9.75 14.40 -7.86
CA SER A 90 10.84 13.74 -7.13
C SER A 90 10.91 12.23 -7.37
N GLY A 91 9.85 11.62 -7.92
CA GLY A 91 9.74 10.18 -8.11
C GLY A 91 9.28 9.43 -6.85
N ALA A 92 8.97 10.15 -5.77
CA ALA A 92 8.39 9.63 -4.54
C ALA A 92 7.25 10.54 -4.08
N ILE A 93 6.34 10.02 -3.26
CA ILE A 93 5.22 10.79 -2.74
C ILE A 93 5.48 11.13 -1.28
N SER A 94 5.59 12.41 -0.99
CA SER A 94 5.63 12.91 0.38
C SER A 94 4.24 12.88 1.05
N ARG A 95 4.21 12.97 2.38
CA ARG A 95 2.95 13.05 3.15
C ARG A 95 2.04 14.18 2.70
N ASN A 96 2.62 15.34 2.37
CA ASN A 96 1.86 16.51 1.93
C ASN A 96 1.22 16.29 0.55
N GLU A 97 1.96 15.69 -0.36
CA GLU A 97 1.49 15.36 -1.71
C GLU A 97 0.38 14.31 -1.67
N LEU A 98 0.56 13.25 -0.86
CA LEU A 98 -0.48 12.25 -0.66
C LEU A 98 -1.78 12.89 -0.15
N SER A 99 -1.69 13.76 0.86
CA SER A 99 -2.85 14.47 1.44
C SER A 99 -3.54 15.38 0.42
N ALA A 100 -2.76 16.17 -0.32
CA ALA A 100 -3.27 17.04 -1.38
C ALA A 100 -3.98 16.24 -2.48
N TRP A 101 -3.39 15.14 -2.91
CA TRP A 101 -3.97 14.24 -3.90
C TRP A 101 -5.28 13.61 -3.42
N GLN A 102 -5.32 13.11 -2.18
CA GLN A 102 -6.52 12.55 -1.58
C GLN A 102 -7.65 13.59 -1.48
N SER A 103 -7.31 14.82 -1.09
CA SER A 103 -8.25 15.95 -0.99
C SER A 103 -8.85 16.30 -2.34
N ARG A 104 -8.03 16.42 -3.39
CA ARG A 104 -8.49 16.66 -4.77
C ARG A 104 -9.44 15.56 -5.25
N ARG A 105 -9.15 14.30 -4.95
CA ARG A 105 -9.98 13.15 -5.33
C ARG A 105 -11.32 13.13 -4.58
N PHE A 106 -11.37 13.65 -3.36
CA PHE A 106 -12.61 13.82 -2.64
C PHE A 106 -13.46 14.93 -3.25
N GLN A 107 -12.86 16.07 -3.60
CA GLN A 107 -13.56 17.20 -4.23
C GLN A 107 -14.16 16.84 -5.61
N GLN A 108 -13.45 16.05 -6.43
CA GLN A 108 -13.95 15.63 -7.75
C GLN A 108 -15.12 14.63 -7.72
N ARG A 109 -15.51 14.13 -6.54
CA ARG A 109 -16.64 13.19 -6.38
C ARG A 109 -17.98 13.89 -6.09
N TRP A 110 -17.97 15.20 -5.87
CA TRP A 110 -19.13 16.01 -5.52
C TRP A 110 -19.40 17.08 -6.56
#